data_AF-B6VNT2-F1
#
_entry.id   AF-B6VNT2-F1
#
_cell.length_a   1.000
_cell.length_b   1.000
_cell.length_c   1.000
_cell.angle_alpha   90.00
_cell.angle_beta   90.00
_cell.angle_gamma   90.00
#
_symmetry.space_group_name_H-M   'P 1'
#
loop_
_entity.id
_entity.type
_entity.pdbx_description
1 polymer ?
#
loop_
_entity_poly.entity_id
_entity_poly.type
_entity_poly.pdbx_seq_one_letter_code
_entity_poly.pdbx_strand_id
1 'polypeptide(L)' 'MSVEHAPPEVQLAVDLIYLLECNEITPEIALAALEIVKHDYQAKLVKQLQSTIDCSSS' A
#
# COMPACT_ATOMS: atom_id res chain seq x y z
N MET A 1 -18.73 19.55 7.45
CA MET A 1 -17.83 19.50 6.27
C MET A 1 -17.40 18.05 6.13
N SER A 2 -18.06 17.30 5.27
CA SER A 2 -18.00 15.83 5.25
C SER A 2 -16.86 15.36 4.34
N VAL A 3 -15.78 14.90 4.95
CA VAL A 3 -14.71 14.10 4.32
C VAL A 3 -15.02 12.59 4.41
N GLU A 4 -16.24 12.26 4.86
CA GLU A 4 -16.72 10.93 5.28
C GLU A 4 -16.95 9.96 4.11
N HIS A 5 -16.64 10.37 2.87
CA HIS A 5 -16.81 9.61 1.63
C HIS A 5 -15.55 9.56 0.76
N ALA A 6 -14.37 9.86 1.29
CA ALA A 6 -13.13 9.65 0.54
C ALA A 6 -12.94 8.15 0.25
N PRO A 7 -12.44 7.76 -0.94
CA PRO A 7 -12.07 6.38 -1.23
C PRO A 7 -11.13 5.82 -0.15
N PRO A 8 -11.23 4.52 0.19
CA PRO A 8 -10.42 3.92 1.26
C PRO A 8 -8.92 4.11 1.05
N GLU A 9 -8.45 4.13 -0.20
CA GLU A 9 -7.06 4.40 -0.56
C GLU A 9 -6.60 5.83 -0.22
N VAL A 10 -7.51 6.80 -0.32
CA VAL A 10 -7.21 8.21 0.02
C VAL A 10 -7.14 8.39 1.53
N GLN A 11 -8.06 7.76 2.27
CA GLN A 11 -8.04 7.79 3.74
C GLN A 11 -6.75 7.17 4.28
N LEU A 12 -6.39 6.00 3.76
CA LEU A 12 -5.16 5.32 4.16
C LEU A 12 -3.90 6.14 3.83
N ALA A 13 -3.88 6.83 2.68
CA ALA A 13 -2.77 7.70 2.34
C ALA A 13 -2.61 8.86 3.33
N VAL A 14 -3.72 9.47 3.77
CA VAL A 14 -3.71 10.54 4.78
C VAL A 14 -3.18 10.02 6.11
N ASP A 15 -3.65 8.85 6.56
CA ASP A 15 -3.18 8.24 7.81
C ASP A 15 -1.69 7.90 7.76
N LEU A 16 -1.21 7.38 6.63
CA LEU A 16 0.21 7.08 6.44
C LEU A 16 1.08 8.33 6.46
N ILE A 17 0.65 9.41 5.81
CA ILE A 17 1.38 10.70 5.82
C ILE A 17 1.46 11.21 7.25
N TYR A 18 0.34 11.22 7.98
CA TYR A 18 0.30 11.64 9.39
C TYR A 18 1.29 10.83 10.24
N LEU A 19 1.32 9.50 10.09
CA LEU A 19 2.26 8.65 10.83
C LEU A 19 3.71 8.98 10.48
N LEU A 20 4.04 9.19 9.21
CA LEU A 20 5.40 9.52 8.77
C LEU A 20 5.86 10.88 9.32
N GLU A 21 4.98 11.88 9.29
CA GLU A 21 5.25 13.21 9.86
C GLU A 21 5.42 13.15 11.39
N CYS A 22 4.57 12.39 12.10
CA CYS A 22 4.69 12.19 13.54
C CYS A 22 6.00 11.52 13.97
N ASN A 23 6.61 10.73 13.07
CA ASN A 23 7.90 10.09 13.30
C ASN A 23 9.08 10.90 12.72
N GLU A 24 8.85 12.16 12.31
CA GLU A 24 9.86 13.06 11.74
C GLU A 24 10.60 12.47 10.52
N ILE A 25 9.92 11.61 9.76
CA ILE A 25 10.50 10.97 8.58
C ILE A 25 10.56 11.98 7.44
N THR A 26 11.74 12.14 6.85
CA THR A 26 11.90 13.04 5.71
C THR A 26 11.13 12.53 4.48
N PRO A 27 10.61 13.43 3.62
CA PRO A 27 9.90 13.02 2.41
C PRO A 27 10.71 12.07 1.51
N GLU A 28 12.03 12.27 1.44
CA GLU A 28 12.94 11.43 0.64
C GLU A 28 12.96 9.98 1.14
N ILE A 29 13.06 9.78 2.45
CA ILE A 29 13.05 8.45 3.08
C ILE A 29 11.64 7.83 3.00
N ALA A 30 10.60 8.63 3.22
CA ALA A 30 9.22 8.19 3.09
C ALA A 30 8.93 7.66 1.67
N LEU A 31 9.32 8.39 0.63
CA LEU A 31 9.14 7.97 -0.76
C LEU A 31 9.91 6.68 -1.08
N ALA A 32 11.16 6.57 -0.63
CA ALA A 32 11.95 5.36 -0.80
C ALA A 32 11.31 4.13 -0.11
N ALA A 33 10.80 4.31 1.11
CA ALA A 33 10.10 3.26 1.84
C ALA A 33 8.79 2.86 1.16
N LEU A 34 8.00 3.83 0.67
CA LEU A 34 6.75 3.58 -0.03
C LEU A 34 6.97 2.81 -1.34
N GLU A 35 8.07 3.07 -2.08
CA GLU A 35 8.41 2.26 -3.26
C GLU A 35 8.71 0.81 -2.89
N ILE A 36 9.39 0.55 -1.77
CA ILE A 36 9.64 -0.83 -1.30
C ILE A 36 8.31 -1.52 -0.97
N VAL A 37 7.43 -0.85 -0.22
CA VAL A 37 6.11 -1.37 0.15
C VAL A 37 5.29 -1.67 -1.10
N LYS A 38 5.25 -0.75 -2.07
CA LYS A 38 4.56 -0.93 -3.35
C LYS A 38 5.04 -2.17 -4.09
N HIS A 39 6.36 -2.38 -4.19
CA HIS A 39 6.91 -3.57 -4.85
C HIS A 39 6.52 -4.87 -4.12
N ASP A 40 6.51 -4.88 -2.78
CA ASP A 40 6.08 -6.04 -1.99
C ASP A 40 4.60 -6.40 -2.22
N TYR A 41 3.72 -5.41 -2.25
CA TYR A 41 2.30 -5.62 -2.56
C TYR A 41 2.07 -6.06 -4.01
N GLN A 42 2.82 -5.51 -4.97
CA GLN A 42 2.79 -5.97 -6.37
C GLN A 42 3.20 -7.45 -6.47
N ALA A 43 4.28 -7.85 -5.79
CA ALA A 43 4.70 -9.25 -5.75
C ALA A 43 3.65 -10.16 -5.10
N LYS A 44 2.98 -9.70 -4.03
CA LYS A 44 1.87 -10.42 -3.40
C LYS A 44 0.68 -10.59 -4.35
N LEU A 45 0.31 -9.57 -5.13
CA LEU A 45 -0.75 -9.65 -6.13
C LEU A 45 -0.41 -10.68 -7.21
N VAL A 46 0.82 -10.67 -7.72
CA VAL A 46 1.31 -11.67 -8.69
C VAL A 46 1.25 -13.08 -8.09
N LYS A 47 1.66 -13.24 -6.84
CA LYS A 47 1.59 -14.54 -6.15
C LYS A 47 0.15 -15.01 -5.94
N GLN A 48 -0.78 -14.11 -5.62
CA GLN A 48 -2.20 -14.44 -5.50
C GLN A 48 -2.79 -14.89 -6.84
N LEU A 49 -2.37 -14.26 -7.95
CA LEU A 49 -2.75 -14.67 -9.30
C LEU A 49 -2.15 -16.01 -9.72
N GLN A 50 -0.96 -16.36 -9.25
CA GLN A 50 -0.34 -17.67 -9.52
C GLN A 50 -0.98 -18.79 -8.69
N SER A 51 -1.34 -18.51 -7.43
CA SER A 51 -1.96 -19.48 -6.53
C SER A 51 -3.35 -19.97 -7.00
N THR A 52 -4.03 -19.25 -7.89
CA THR A 52 -5.32 -19.69 -8.46
C THR A 52 -5.17 -20.62 -9.67
N ILE A 53 -3.99 -20.66 -10.30
CA ILE A 53 -3.74 -21.47 -11.51
C ILE A 53 -3.40 -22.93 -11.14
N ASP A 54 -2.78 -23.16 -9.99
CA ASP A 54 -2.35 -24.50 -9.54
C ASP A 54 -3.51 -25.44 -9.12
N CYS A 55 -4.76 -24.96 -9.03
CA CYS A 55 -5.90 -25.81 -8.63
C CYS A 55 -6.68 -26.44 -9.81
N SER A 56 -6.33 -26.11 -11.07
CA SER A 56 -7.05 -26.58 -12.26
C SER A 56 -6.38 -27.75 -13.00
N SER A 57 -5.28 -28.29 -12.45
CA SER A 57 -4.40 -29.25 -13.13
C SER A 57 -4.30 -30.62 -12.42
N SER A 58 -5.28 -31.01 -11.61
CA SER A 58 -5.37 -32.37 -11.02
C SER A 58 -6.72 -32.99 -11.27
#